data_AF-K9KFX8-F1
#
_entry.id   AF-K9KFX8-F1
#
_cell.length_a   1.000
_cell.length_b   1.000
_cell.length_c   1.000
_cell.angle_alpha   90.00
_cell.angle_beta   90.00
_cell.angle_gamma   90.00
#
_symmetry.space_group_name_H-M   'P 1'
#
loop_
_entity.id
_entity.type
_entity.pdbx_description
1 polymer ?
#
loop_
_entity_poly.entity_id
_entity_poly.type
_entity_poly.pdbx_seq_one_letter_code
_entity_poly.pdbx_strand_id
1 'polypeptide(L)'
;TRQYLYCLKPKKEFAEKAGIIKGVTVIGKLDIVWKTNLGERGRLQTSQLQRMAPGYGDVRLSLEAIPDTVNLEEPFHITCKITNCSERTMDLVLEMCNTSSIHWCGISGRQLGKLHPSSSLCLALTLLSSVQGLQSVSGLRLTDTFLKRTYEYDDIAQVCVVSSAVKVES
;
A
#
# COMPACT_ATOMS: atom_id res chain seq x y z
N THR A 1 -0.90 30.89 -3.58
CA THR A 1 -1.70 29.88 -4.30
C THR A 1 -1.91 28.69 -3.39
N ARG A 2 -3.15 28.19 -3.22
CA ARG A 2 -3.43 27.01 -2.38
C ARG A 2 -3.47 25.77 -3.27
N GLN A 3 -2.73 24.74 -2.90
CA GLN A 3 -2.78 23.43 -3.56
C GLN A 3 -3.57 22.48 -2.67
N TYR A 4 -4.46 21.69 -3.29
CA TYR A 4 -5.30 20.72 -2.60
C TYR A 4 -5.03 19.34 -3.18
N LEU A 5 -4.86 18.35 -2.31
CA LEU A 5 -4.73 16.95 -2.69
C LEU A 5 -6.07 16.23 -2.43
N TYR A 6 -6.55 15.50 -3.43
CA TYR A 6 -7.78 14.70 -3.33
C TYR A 6 -7.43 13.23 -3.50
N CYS A 7 -7.91 12.39 -2.59
CA CYS A 7 -7.76 10.93 -2.65
C CYS A 7 -9.11 10.29 -2.97
N LEU A 8 -9.17 9.53 -4.08
CA LEU A 8 -10.36 8.79 -4.48
C LEU A 8 -10.32 7.38 -3.90
N LYS A 9 -11.39 6.97 -3.20
CA LYS A 9 -11.54 5.62 -2.66
C LYS A 9 -12.69 4.91 -3.36
N PRO A 10 -12.51 3.66 -3.82
CA PRO A 10 -13.62 2.88 -4.36
C PRO A 10 -14.67 2.62 -3.27
N LYS A 11 -15.95 2.54 -3.65
CA LYS A 11 -17.01 2.13 -2.72
C LYS A 11 -16.78 0.68 -2.29
N LYS A 12 -17.12 0.35 -1.03
CA LYS A 12 -16.87 -0.97 -0.43
C LYS A 12 -17.41 -2.14 -1.27
N GLU A 13 -18.61 -1.98 -1.80
CA GLU A 13 -19.31 -2.94 -2.68
C GLU A 13 -18.51 -3.36 -3.93
N PHE A 14 -17.60 -2.50 -4.39
CA PHE A 14 -16.75 -2.73 -5.54
C PHE A 14 -15.32 -3.14 -5.12
N ALA A 15 -14.82 -2.66 -3.96
CA ALA A 15 -13.49 -2.99 -3.47
C ALA A 15 -13.23 -4.51 -3.32
N GLU A 16 -14.25 -5.27 -2.92
CA GLU A 16 -14.18 -6.72 -2.74
C GLU A 16 -14.24 -7.50 -4.07
N LYS A 17 -14.88 -6.92 -5.10
CA LYS A 17 -14.94 -7.47 -6.47
C LYS A 17 -13.71 -7.06 -7.28
N ALA A 18 -12.54 -7.28 -6.69
CA ALA A 18 -11.24 -6.95 -7.28
C ALA A 18 -11.10 -7.41 -8.74
N GLY A 19 -11.66 -8.57 -9.10
CA GLY A 19 -11.65 -9.10 -10.47
C GLY A 19 -12.31 -8.19 -11.52
N ILE A 20 -13.35 -7.44 -11.17
CA ILE A 20 -14.12 -6.60 -12.11
C ILE A 20 -13.43 -5.25 -12.34
N ILE A 21 -12.74 -4.72 -11.33
CA ILE A 21 -12.06 -3.41 -11.40
C ILE A 21 -10.64 -3.54 -11.97
N LYS A 22 -10.06 -4.75 -12.01
CA LYS A 22 -8.70 -5.00 -12.52
C LYS A 22 -8.46 -4.42 -13.93
N GLY A 23 -9.47 -4.35 -14.78
CA GLY A 23 -9.38 -3.79 -16.13
C GLY A 23 -9.81 -2.32 -16.27
N VAL A 24 -10.38 -1.71 -15.23
CA VAL A 24 -10.88 -0.33 -15.30
C VAL A 24 -9.75 0.62 -14.94
N THR A 25 -8.99 1.02 -15.95
CA THR A 25 -7.92 2.03 -15.84
C THR A 25 -8.44 3.44 -15.94
N VAL A 26 -9.58 3.66 -16.61
CA VAL A 26 -10.17 5.00 -16.78
C VAL A 26 -11.11 5.29 -15.62
N ILE A 27 -10.73 6.23 -14.74
CA ILE A 27 -11.54 6.66 -13.59
C ILE A 27 -12.57 7.72 -14.04
N GLY A 28 -12.21 8.60 -14.98
CA GLY A 28 -13.05 9.69 -15.47
C GLY A 28 -12.40 11.06 -15.30
N LYS A 29 -13.19 12.13 -15.12
CA LYS A 29 -12.69 13.49 -14.90
C LYS A 29 -13.25 14.04 -13.59
N LEU A 30 -12.46 14.83 -12.88
CA LEU A 30 -12.93 15.58 -11.73
C LEU A 30 -13.35 16.98 -12.21
N ASP A 31 -14.59 17.39 -11.91
CA ASP A 31 -15.10 18.74 -12.20
C ASP A 31 -15.38 19.45 -10.87
N ILE A 32 -14.61 20.49 -10.56
CA ILE A 32 -14.68 21.25 -9.32
C ILE A 32 -15.26 22.62 -9.65
N VAL A 33 -16.29 23.04 -8.92
CA VAL A 33 -16.89 24.38 -9.03
C VAL A 33 -16.83 25.05 -7.67
N TRP A 34 -16.45 26.32 -7.61
CA TRP A 34 -16.43 27.10 -6.37
C TRP A 34 -16.95 28.51 -6.60
N LYS A 35 -17.18 29.24 -5.50
CA LYS A 35 -17.41 30.68 -5.51
C LYS A 35 -16.33 31.38 -4.70
N THR A 36 -15.85 32.53 -5.19
CA THR A 36 -14.94 33.40 -4.43
C THR A 36 -15.71 34.15 -3.34
N ASN A 37 -14.99 34.78 -2.42
CA ASN A 37 -15.61 35.61 -1.37
C ASN A 37 -16.40 36.80 -1.95
N LEU A 38 -16.13 37.20 -3.20
CA LEU A 38 -16.85 38.25 -3.93
C LEU A 38 -17.98 37.69 -4.82
N GLY A 39 -18.29 36.39 -4.70
CA GLY A 39 -19.41 35.75 -5.40
C GLY A 39 -19.11 35.26 -6.82
N GLU A 40 -17.88 35.45 -7.33
CA GLU A 40 -17.48 35.03 -8.66
C GLU A 40 -17.40 33.50 -8.72
N ARG A 41 -17.87 32.90 -9.82
CA ARG A 41 -17.86 31.45 -10.00
C ARG A 41 -16.56 31.00 -10.66
N GLY A 42 -15.84 30.11 -9.99
CA GLY A 42 -14.71 29.38 -10.57
C GLY A 42 -15.07 27.95 -10.94
N ARG A 43 -14.36 27.38 -11.92
CA ARG A 43 -14.47 25.98 -12.33
C ARG A 43 -13.09 25.44 -12.69
N LEU A 44 -12.80 24.21 -12.29
CA LEU A 44 -11.58 23.48 -12.63
C LEU A 44 -11.98 22.06 -13.03
N GLN A 45 -11.65 21.68 -14.26
CA GLN A 45 -11.88 20.34 -14.76
C GLN A 45 -10.54 19.67 -15.06
N THR A 46 -10.35 18.45 -14.58
CA THR A 46 -9.14 17.68 -14.87
C THR A 46 -9.22 17.02 -16.25
N SER A 47 -8.06 16.67 -16.79
CA SER A 47 -7.98 15.64 -17.84
C SER A 47 -8.51 14.30 -17.33
N GLN A 48 -8.62 13.31 -18.24
CA GLN A 48 -9.02 11.96 -17.84
C GLN A 48 -8.00 11.41 -16.84
N LEU A 49 -8.48 11.13 -15.63
CA LEU A 49 -7.76 10.41 -14.61
C LEU A 49 -7.69 8.96 -15.03
N GLN A 50 -6.48 8.51 -15.31
CA GLN A 50 -6.17 7.12 -15.56
C GLN A 50 -5.35 6.58 -14.39
N ARG A 51 -5.73 5.40 -13.93
CA ARG A 51 -4.92 4.60 -13.03
C ARG A 51 -4.11 3.63 -13.87
N MET A 52 -2.86 3.38 -13.50
CA MET A 52 -2.17 2.20 -13.98
C MET A 52 -2.93 0.97 -13.47
N ALA A 53 -3.39 0.12 -14.39
CA ALA A 53 -3.87 -1.21 -14.03
C ALA A 53 -2.71 -1.86 -13.28
N PRO A 54 -2.88 -2.22 -12.01
CA PRO A 54 -1.80 -2.88 -11.32
C PRO A 54 -1.59 -4.20 -12.04
N GLY A 55 -0.36 -4.44 -12.52
CA GLY A 55 0.05 -5.70 -13.11
C GLY A 55 0.11 -6.77 -12.02
N TYR A 56 -1.02 -7.03 -11.37
CA TYR A 56 -1.16 -8.09 -10.40
C TYR A 56 -0.94 -9.38 -11.17
N GLY A 57 0.28 -9.91 -11.09
CA GLY A 57 0.58 -11.26 -11.54
C GLY A 57 -0.21 -12.26 -10.71
N ASP A 58 0.34 -13.46 -10.58
CA ASP A 58 -0.33 -14.56 -9.88
C ASP A 58 -0.60 -14.26 -8.39
N VAL A 59 0.15 -13.33 -7.78
CA VAL A 59 -0.01 -12.91 -6.38
C VAL A 59 -0.25 -11.40 -6.33
N ARG A 60 -1.23 -10.98 -5.52
CA ARG A 60 -1.53 -9.57 -5.26
C ARG A 60 -1.24 -9.26 -3.79
N LEU A 61 -0.45 -8.22 -3.56
CA LEU A 61 -0.31 -7.58 -2.26
C LEU A 61 -1.16 -6.31 -2.19
N SER A 62 -1.83 -6.10 -1.06
CA SER A 62 -2.59 -4.88 -0.75
C SER A 62 -2.41 -4.51 0.71
N LEU A 63 -2.48 -3.22 1.04
CA LEU A 63 -2.42 -2.74 2.41
C LEU A 63 -3.82 -2.52 2.96
N GLU A 64 -4.09 -3.15 4.10
CA GLU A 64 -5.33 -2.98 4.86
C GLU A 64 -5.19 -1.86 5.91
N ALA A 65 -4.02 -1.76 6.55
CA ALA A 65 -3.73 -0.73 7.55
C ALA A 65 -2.27 -0.30 7.51
N ILE A 66 -2.04 1.01 7.59
CA ILE A 66 -0.72 1.62 7.74
C ILE A 66 -0.89 2.97 8.44
N PRO A 67 -0.01 3.34 9.39
CA PRO A 67 0.00 4.70 9.96
C PRO A 67 0.50 5.73 8.95
N ASP A 68 -0.13 6.92 8.93
CA ASP A 68 0.29 8.02 8.07
C ASP A 68 1.62 8.65 8.55
N THR A 69 1.80 8.73 9.88
CA THR A 69 2.98 9.31 10.54
C THR A 69 3.50 8.37 11.62
N VAL A 70 4.81 8.20 11.68
CA VAL A 70 5.51 7.35 12.67
C VAL A 70 6.72 8.08 13.24
N ASN A 71 7.16 7.63 14.41
CA ASN A 71 8.34 8.17 15.06
C ASN A 71 9.61 7.48 14.56
N LEU A 72 10.69 8.24 14.47
CA LEU A 72 12.02 7.73 14.15
C LEU A 72 12.45 6.68 15.17
N GLU A 73 13.01 5.55 14.70
CA GLU A 73 13.50 4.44 15.50
C GLU A 73 12.47 3.76 16.42
N GLU A 74 11.18 4.09 16.29
CA GLU A 74 10.10 3.44 17.01
C GLU A 74 9.39 2.41 16.12
N PRO A 75 9.16 1.17 16.61
CA PRO A 75 8.41 0.18 15.86
C PRO A 75 6.97 0.59 15.60
N PHE A 76 6.51 0.38 14.38
CA PHE A 76 5.13 0.57 13.94
C PHE A 76 4.63 -0.65 13.17
N HIS A 77 3.30 -0.73 13.02
CA HIS A 77 2.62 -1.91 12.50
C HIS A 77 1.92 -1.60 11.18
N ILE A 78 2.04 -2.51 10.23
CA ILE A 78 1.24 -2.52 9.01
C ILE A 78 0.48 -3.83 8.88
N THR A 79 -0.67 -3.79 8.23
CA THR A 79 -1.43 -4.99 7.88
C THR A 79 -1.46 -5.12 6.36
N CYS A 80 -0.85 -6.20 5.88
CA CYS A 80 -0.84 -6.57 4.46
C CYS A 80 -1.84 -7.69 4.21
N LYS A 81 -2.56 -7.62 3.09
CA LYS A 81 -3.40 -8.69 2.57
C LYS A 81 -2.79 -9.23 1.29
N ILE A 82 -2.47 -10.52 1.31
CA ILE A 82 -1.98 -11.30 0.19
C ILE A 82 -3.17 -12.03 -0.41
N THR A 83 -3.38 -11.89 -1.72
CA THR A 83 -4.45 -12.58 -2.45
C THR A 83 -3.84 -13.41 -3.57
N ASN A 84 -4.13 -14.71 -3.58
CA ASN A 84 -3.80 -15.58 -4.70
C ASN A 84 -4.74 -15.25 -5.87
N CYS A 85 -4.17 -14.73 -6.95
CA CYS A 85 -4.86 -14.35 -8.17
C CYS A 85 -4.69 -15.38 -9.30
N SER A 86 -4.09 -16.53 -9.02
CA SER A 86 -3.93 -17.63 -9.96
C SER A 86 -5.02 -18.69 -9.81
N GLU A 87 -5.11 -19.57 -10.81
CA GLU A 87 -6.01 -20.73 -10.83
C GLU A 87 -5.49 -21.94 -10.02
N ARG A 88 -4.30 -21.83 -9.41
CA ARG A 88 -3.64 -22.92 -8.66
C ARG A 88 -3.50 -22.60 -7.18
N THR A 89 -3.40 -23.64 -6.35
CA THR A 89 -2.98 -23.46 -4.95
C THR A 89 -1.47 -23.16 -4.93
N MET A 90 -1.08 -22.18 -4.12
CA MET A 90 0.33 -21.83 -3.89
C MET A 90 0.74 -22.21 -2.48
N ASP A 91 2.01 -22.46 -2.25
CA ASP A 91 2.60 -22.51 -0.91
C ASP A 91 3.64 -21.40 -0.81
N LEU A 92 3.38 -20.41 0.05
CA LEU A 92 4.12 -19.15 0.05
C LEU A 92 5.11 -19.08 1.22
N VAL A 93 6.31 -18.59 0.93
CA VAL A 93 7.31 -18.18 1.93
C VAL A 93 7.46 -16.67 1.87
N LEU A 94 7.42 -16.01 3.02
CA LEU A 94 7.64 -14.58 3.19
C LEU A 94 9.09 -14.30 3.53
N GLU A 95 9.75 -13.52 2.69
CA GLU A 95 11.06 -12.93 2.96
C GLU A 95 10.92 -11.42 3.12
N MET A 96 11.58 -10.90 4.16
CA MET A 96 11.65 -9.48 4.47
C MET A 96 13.10 -9.04 4.34
N CYS A 97 13.33 -8.06 3.48
CA CYS A 97 14.64 -7.47 3.20
C CYS A 97 14.64 -6.02 3.69
N ASN A 98 15.59 -5.68 4.56
CA ASN A 98 15.75 -4.30 5.02
C ASN A 98 16.21 -3.41 3.87
N THR A 99 15.80 -2.14 3.93
CA THR A 99 16.32 -1.08 3.07
C THR A 99 17.25 -0.17 3.88
N SER A 100 17.73 0.91 3.28
CA SER A 100 18.51 1.93 3.99
C SER A 100 17.72 2.68 5.06
N SER A 101 16.38 2.77 4.92
CA SER A 101 15.53 3.55 5.82
C SER A 101 14.45 2.75 6.54
N ILE A 102 14.09 1.56 6.06
CA ILE A 102 13.06 0.70 6.66
C ILE A 102 13.69 -0.63 7.07
N HIS A 103 13.46 -0.99 8.34
CA HIS A 103 13.94 -2.23 8.94
C HIS A 103 12.75 -3.08 9.37
N TRP A 104 12.67 -4.30 8.87
CA TRP A 104 11.62 -5.24 9.22
C TRP A 104 11.93 -5.90 10.56
N CYS A 105 10.95 -5.89 11.45
CA CYS A 105 11.01 -6.56 12.75
C CYS A 105 10.26 -7.89 12.66
N GLY A 106 10.98 -9.01 12.68
CA GLY A 106 10.37 -10.33 12.69
C GLY A 106 11.22 -11.38 11.99
N ILE A 107 10.59 -12.54 11.73
CA ILE A 107 11.24 -13.70 11.13
C ILE A 107 11.08 -13.65 9.61
N SER A 108 12.17 -13.40 8.90
CA SER A 108 12.27 -13.58 7.45
C SER A 108 12.40 -15.06 7.09
N GLY A 109 11.94 -15.46 5.90
CA GLY A 109 11.87 -16.87 5.48
C GLY A 109 10.72 -17.64 6.11
N ARG A 110 9.72 -16.96 6.67
CA ARG A 110 8.58 -17.59 7.34
C ARG A 110 7.65 -18.25 6.31
N GLN A 111 7.31 -19.51 6.53
CA GLN A 111 6.30 -20.20 5.73
C GLN A 111 4.90 -19.70 6.10
N LEU A 112 4.18 -19.17 5.12
CA LEU A 112 2.80 -18.70 5.26
C LEU A 112 1.77 -19.82 5.05
N GLY A 113 2.22 -20.93 4.44
CA GLY A 113 1.41 -22.10 4.15
C GLY A 113 0.69 -22.00 2.81
N LYS A 114 -0.25 -22.93 2.62
CA LYS A 114 -1.01 -23.09 1.37
C LYS A 114 -2.10 -22.02 1.24
N LEU A 115 -2.09 -21.32 0.12
CA LEU A 115 -3.10 -20.33 -0.26
C LEU A 115 -3.83 -20.80 -1.52
N HIS A 116 -5.11 -21.13 -1.39
CA HIS A 116 -5.97 -21.61 -2.48
C HIS A 116 -6.28 -20.51 -3.51
N PRO A 117 -6.68 -20.88 -4.75
CA PRO A 117 -7.12 -19.92 -5.76
C PRO A 117 -8.16 -18.94 -5.21
N SER A 118 -8.02 -17.65 -5.55
CA SER A 118 -8.92 -16.56 -5.11
C SER A 118 -9.02 -16.34 -3.59
N SER A 119 -8.27 -17.08 -2.77
CA SER A 119 -8.24 -16.90 -1.31
C SER A 119 -7.23 -15.81 -0.90
N SER A 120 -7.39 -15.29 0.32
CA SER A 120 -6.53 -14.23 0.86
C SER A 120 -6.07 -14.51 2.28
N LEU A 121 -4.89 -14.01 2.63
CA LEU A 121 -4.28 -14.08 3.95
C LEU A 121 -3.90 -12.67 4.41
N CYS A 122 -4.29 -12.31 5.64
CA CYS A 122 -3.86 -11.06 6.27
C CYS A 122 -2.66 -11.31 7.17
N LEU A 123 -1.65 -10.43 7.08
CA LEU A 123 -0.43 -10.48 7.85
C LEU A 123 -0.20 -9.14 8.55
N ALA A 124 -0.07 -9.19 9.87
CA ALA A 124 0.46 -8.08 10.64
C ALA A 124 1.99 -8.15 10.60
N LEU A 125 2.63 -7.06 10.17
CA LEU A 125 4.07 -6.93 10.09
C LEU A 125 4.49 -5.72 10.93
N THR A 126 5.64 -5.85 11.59
CA THR A 126 6.23 -4.78 12.39
C THR A 126 7.50 -4.31 11.70
N LEU A 127 7.74 -3.01 11.68
CA LEU A 127 8.91 -2.39 11.09
C LEU A 127 9.23 -1.10 11.84
N LEU A 128 10.45 -0.60 11.70
CA LEU A 128 10.86 0.72 12.18
C LEU A 128 11.60 1.46 11.08
N SER A 129 11.66 2.79 11.19
CA SER A 129 12.44 3.61 10.27
C SER A 129 13.63 4.27 10.93
N SER A 130 14.77 4.27 10.26
CA SER A 130 16.02 4.90 10.71
C SER A 130 16.29 6.26 10.08
N VAL A 131 15.40 6.76 9.20
CA VAL A 131 15.59 8.03 8.49
C VAL A 131 14.29 8.85 8.54
N GLN A 132 14.40 10.14 8.88
CA GLN A 132 13.26 11.06 8.92
C GLN A 132 12.75 11.40 7.50
N GLY A 133 11.55 11.98 7.41
CA GLY A 133 10.92 12.40 6.17
C GLY A 133 9.99 11.33 5.59
N LEU A 134 9.61 11.51 4.32
CA LEU A 134 8.71 10.57 3.64
C LEU A 134 9.48 9.32 3.22
N GLN A 135 9.19 8.19 3.86
CA GLN A 135 9.88 6.93 3.63
C GLN A 135 8.98 5.94 2.90
N SER A 136 9.57 5.26 1.92
CA SER A 136 8.91 4.20 1.16
C SER A 136 9.07 2.85 1.86
N VAL A 137 7.96 2.14 2.08
CA VAL A 137 7.95 0.78 2.61
C VAL A 137 8.20 -0.19 1.46
N SER A 138 9.29 -0.95 1.53
CA SER A 138 9.81 -1.80 0.45
C SER A 138 10.49 -3.05 1.01
N GLY A 139 10.90 -3.98 0.14
CA GLY A 139 11.67 -5.16 0.52
C GLY A 139 10.83 -6.36 0.96
N LEU A 140 9.55 -6.45 0.57
CA LEU A 140 8.77 -7.67 0.75
C LEU A 140 8.91 -8.60 -0.45
N ARG A 141 9.21 -9.88 -0.18
CA ARG A 141 9.30 -10.92 -1.21
C ARG A 141 8.43 -12.11 -0.82
N LEU A 142 7.64 -12.58 -1.77
CA LEU A 142 6.84 -13.80 -1.63
C LEU A 142 7.34 -14.84 -2.61
N THR A 143 7.73 -16.01 -2.12
CA THR A 143 8.21 -17.10 -2.97
C THR A 143 7.21 -18.24 -2.98
N ASP A 144 6.70 -18.59 -4.17
CA ASP A 144 5.89 -19.80 -4.41
C ASP A 144 6.83 -21.01 -4.44
N THR A 145 6.72 -21.87 -3.43
CA THR A 145 7.62 -23.02 -3.26
C THR A 145 7.40 -24.12 -4.31
N PHE A 146 6.23 -24.14 -4.97
CA PHE A 146 5.93 -25.11 -6.04
C PHE A 146 6.56 -24.69 -7.35
N LEU A 147 6.40 -23.42 -7.75
CA LEU A 147 7.00 -22.91 -9.00
C LEU A 147 8.41 -22.35 -8.84
N LYS A 148 8.91 -22.25 -7.61
CA LYS A 148 10.18 -21.57 -7.28
C LYS A 148 10.22 -20.15 -7.84
N ARG A 149 9.06 -19.48 -7.87
CA ARG A 149 8.91 -18.13 -8.41
C ARG A 149 8.78 -17.14 -7.26
N THR A 150 9.60 -16.09 -7.30
CA THR A 150 9.57 -15.00 -6.32
C THR A 150 8.85 -13.79 -6.90
N TYR A 151 7.96 -13.21 -6.11
CA TYR A 151 7.24 -11.96 -6.38
C TYR A 151 7.81 -10.89 -5.45
N GLU A 152 8.37 -9.85 -6.03
CA GLU A 152 8.99 -8.74 -5.29
C GLU A 152 8.00 -7.57 -5.18
N TYR A 153 7.95 -6.96 -4.00
CA TYR A 153 7.07 -5.85 -3.68
C TYR A 153 7.86 -4.73 -3.01
N ASP A 154 8.15 -3.72 -3.83
CA ASP A 154 8.77 -2.47 -3.43
C ASP A 154 7.77 -1.31 -3.62
N ASP A 155 8.02 -0.21 -2.91
CA ASP A 155 7.18 0.98 -2.86
C ASP A 155 5.69 0.68 -2.62
N ILE A 156 5.43 -0.24 -1.69
CA ILE A 156 4.07 -0.68 -1.37
C ILE A 156 3.27 0.37 -0.61
N ALA A 157 3.97 1.28 0.07
CA ALA A 157 3.40 2.33 0.89
C ALA A 157 4.41 3.46 1.12
N GLN A 158 3.91 4.60 1.60
CA GLN A 158 4.74 5.67 2.13
C GLN A 158 4.28 6.06 3.52
N VAL A 159 5.23 6.37 4.40
CA VAL A 159 5.00 6.79 5.78
C VAL A 159 5.83 8.03 6.09
N CYS A 160 5.24 9.01 6.77
CA CYS A 160 5.95 10.21 7.21
C CYS A 160 6.66 9.93 8.53
N VAL A 161 8.00 9.93 8.52
CA VAL A 161 8.81 9.66 9.72
C VAL A 161 9.23 10.98 10.35
N VAL A 162 8.83 11.19 11.59
CA VAL A 162 9.13 12.40 12.37
C VAL A 162 10.09 12.10 13.51
N SER A 163 10.88 13.09 13.93
CA SER A 163 11.67 12.97 15.15
C SER A 163 10.74 12.74 16.33
N SER A 164 11.03 11.75 17.18
CA SER A 164 10.39 11.68 18.49
C SER A 164 10.68 12.98 19.23
N ALA A 165 9.63 13.76 19.54
CA ALA A 165 9.81 14.94 20.38
C ALA A 165 10.43 14.45 21.69
N VAL A 166 11.59 15.00 22.07
CA VAL A 166 12.19 14.78 23.38
C VAL A 166 11.12 15.18 24.39
N LYS A 167 10.52 14.20 25.07
CA LYS A 167 9.76 14.49 26.29
C LYS A 167 10.79 15.04 27.27
N VAL A 168 10.83 16.36 27.41
CA VAL A 168 11.54 17.01 28.50
C VAL A 168 10.79 16.57 29.76
N GLU A 169 11.33 15.58 30.47
CA GLU A 169 10.87 15.25 31.82
C GLU A 169 10.97 16.52 32.66
N SER A 170 9.83 16.89 33.26
CA SER A 170 9.69 18.05 34.14
C SER A 170 10.20 17.75 35.54
#